data_AF-A0A9W9YGA7-F1
#
_entry.id   AF-A0A9W9YGA7-F1
#
_cell.length_a   1.000
_cell.length_b   1.000
_cell.length_c   1.000
_cell.angle_alpha   90.00
_cell.angle_beta   90.00
_cell.angle_gamma   90.00
#
_symmetry.space_group_name_H-M   'P 1'
#
loop_
_entity.id
_entity.type
_entity.pdbx_description
1 polymer ?
#
loop_
_entity_poly.entity_id
_entity_poly.type
_entity_poly.pdbx_seq_one_letter_code
_entity_poly.pdbx_strand_id
1 'polypeptide(L)'
;MTRTVYTSPIKALSNQKFREFKDTFEDVGLLTGDVQIRPEASCLIMTTEILRSMLYNGSDAIRDVECVIFDEVHYINDAERGVVWEEVLIMLPAQVKIILLSATVPNTLEFADWIGRTKKKKIYVISTPKRPIPLQHFLYTGNSNKTSNELFMIVDANSKFLPRGYDAAVTAKKEREGKGKDAYGSKTHQSTSIKEEKNIWLSLIEMLRKKEKLPVVAFTFSRKRCDDNADQLGNLDLTTSTEKSLIHVFIQKSVARLKGPDRKLPQVSRIQDLLKRGLGVHHSGVLPIIKEMVEMLFGRGLVKILFATETFAMGVNMPARTVVFDSIRKHDGTSFRELLSGEYIQMAGRAGRRGLDPTGTVILLCKGNMPLMADLHKMMLCEIKLKKESKIMVTKYASIRKAEIISSWYNCIGIASYHHANKPLPAYNSDESYPR
;
A
#
# COMPACT_ATOMS: atom_id res chain seq x y z
N MET A 1 12.93 -15.07 30.72
CA MET A 1 13.32 -14.06 29.70
C MET A 1 12.10 -13.88 28.81
N THR A 2 11.56 -12.66 28.66
CA THR A 2 10.31 -12.45 27.90
C THR A 2 10.59 -12.23 26.42
N ARG A 3 9.63 -12.58 25.56
CA ARG A 3 9.71 -12.45 24.10
C ARG A 3 8.74 -11.38 23.59
N THR A 4 9.14 -10.73 22.50
CA THR A 4 8.28 -9.82 21.73
C THR A 4 8.09 -10.36 20.32
N VAL A 5 6.82 -10.41 19.88
CA VAL A 5 6.48 -10.83 18.52
C VAL A 5 6.07 -9.61 17.69
N TYR A 6 6.66 -9.47 16.51
CA TYR A 6 6.21 -8.54 15.48
C TYR A 6 5.50 -9.32 14.38
N THR A 7 4.27 -8.93 14.07
CA THR A 7 3.47 -9.55 13.02
C THR A 7 3.19 -8.59 11.88
N SER A 8 3.26 -9.11 10.66
CA SER A 8 2.88 -8.37 9.46
C SER A 8 2.00 -9.24 8.54
N PRO A 9 1.11 -8.66 7.72
CA PRO A 9 0.21 -9.42 6.86
C PRO A 9 0.92 -9.99 5.61
N ILE A 10 2.15 -9.57 5.31
CA ILE A 10 2.83 -9.91 4.04
C ILE A 10 4.27 -10.33 4.31
N LYS A 11 4.67 -11.48 3.76
CA LYS A 11 6.03 -12.03 3.89
C LYS A 11 7.13 -11.03 3.49
N ALA A 12 6.93 -10.27 2.41
CA ALA A 12 7.89 -9.26 1.96
C ALA A 12 8.17 -8.19 3.03
N LEU A 13 7.12 -7.75 3.73
CA LEU A 13 7.22 -6.80 4.83
C LEU A 13 7.92 -7.43 6.05
N SER A 14 7.60 -8.68 6.40
CA SER A 14 8.32 -9.43 7.44
C SER A 14 9.83 -9.53 7.12
N ASN A 15 10.19 -9.85 5.88
CA ASN A 15 11.60 -9.92 5.46
C ASN A 15 12.28 -8.54 5.53
N GLN A 16 11.59 -7.47 5.13
CA GLN A 16 12.11 -6.11 5.26
C GLN A 16 12.35 -5.75 6.72
N LYS A 17 11.34 -5.94 7.58
CA LYS A 17 11.42 -5.63 9.02
C LYS A 17 12.48 -6.44 9.71
N PHE A 18 12.70 -7.68 9.30
CA PHE A 18 13.79 -8.51 9.81
C PHE A 18 15.16 -7.90 9.54
N ARG A 19 15.38 -7.37 8.33
CA ARG A 19 16.65 -6.67 8.02
C ARG A 19 16.78 -5.39 8.84
N GLU A 20 15.74 -4.55 8.87
CA GLU A 20 15.74 -3.29 9.63
C GLU A 20 16.00 -3.53 11.13
N PHE A 21 15.36 -4.55 11.70
CA PHE A 21 15.51 -4.87 13.12
C PHE A 21 16.86 -5.49 13.40
N LYS A 22 17.41 -6.30 12.49
CA LYS A 22 18.75 -6.88 12.65
C LYS A 22 19.86 -5.83 12.58
N ASP A 23 19.65 -4.74 11.84
CA ASP A 23 20.58 -3.61 11.80
C ASP A 23 20.54 -2.78 13.11
N THR A 24 19.44 -2.88 13.87
CA THR A 24 19.21 -2.11 15.11
C THR A 24 19.41 -2.93 16.38
N PHE A 25 19.08 -4.22 16.34
CA PHE A 25 19.04 -5.15 17.46
C PHE A 25 19.78 -6.43 17.11
N GLU A 26 20.49 -7.00 18.07
CA GLU A 26 21.31 -8.20 17.84
C GLU A 26 20.49 -9.49 17.84
N ASP A 27 19.46 -9.60 18.69
CA ASP A 27 18.71 -10.82 18.93
C ASP A 27 17.32 -10.84 18.26
N VAL A 28 17.34 -11.04 16.94
CA VAL A 28 16.13 -11.05 16.10
C VAL A 28 16.02 -12.35 15.31
N GLY A 29 14.84 -12.96 15.32
CA GLY A 29 14.46 -14.12 14.53
C GLY A 29 13.38 -13.81 13.50
N LEU A 30 13.24 -14.69 12.51
CA LEU A 30 12.25 -14.61 11.44
C LEU A 30 11.55 -15.96 11.29
N LEU A 31 10.22 -15.97 11.42
CA LEU A 31 9.39 -17.15 11.21
C LEU A 31 8.37 -16.87 10.09
N THR A 32 8.59 -17.49 8.95
CA THR A 32 7.67 -17.46 7.80
C THR A 32 7.30 -18.89 7.42
N GLY A 33 6.27 -19.07 6.59
CA GLY A 33 5.88 -20.41 6.12
C GLY A 33 6.98 -21.16 5.38
N ASP A 34 7.94 -20.45 4.79
CA ASP A 34 9.00 -21.04 3.97
C ASP A 34 10.35 -21.12 4.68
N VAL A 35 10.62 -20.20 5.63
CA VAL A 35 11.94 -20.03 6.24
C VAL A 35 11.77 -19.71 7.72
N GLN A 36 12.55 -20.40 8.55
CA GLN A 36 12.74 -20.09 9.97
C GLN A 36 14.20 -19.75 10.22
N ILE A 37 14.45 -18.61 10.86
CA ILE A 37 15.79 -18.12 11.21
C ILE A 37 15.75 -17.75 12.69
N ARG A 38 16.63 -18.35 13.50
CA ARG A 38 16.76 -18.10 14.94
C ARG A 38 15.42 -18.08 15.71
N PRO A 39 14.64 -19.19 15.74
CA PRO A 39 13.36 -19.27 16.48
C PRO A 39 13.48 -19.03 18.00
N GLU A 40 14.68 -19.19 18.53
CA GLU A 40 15.06 -18.97 19.92
C GLU A 40 15.21 -17.49 20.30
N ALA A 41 15.20 -16.58 19.33
CA ALA A 41 15.38 -15.15 19.56
C ALA A 41 14.31 -14.55 20.48
N SER A 42 14.71 -13.54 21.25
CA SER A 42 13.81 -12.74 22.09
C SER A 42 12.85 -11.88 21.26
N CYS A 43 13.28 -11.39 20.10
CA CYS A 43 12.43 -10.68 19.15
C CYS A 43 12.12 -11.55 17.93
N LEU A 44 10.85 -11.90 17.71
CA LEU A 44 10.43 -12.75 16.59
C LEU A 44 9.58 -11.96 15.60
N ILE A 45 10.02 -11.91 14.34
CA ILE A 45 9.24 -11.36 13.24
C ILE A 45 8.57 -12.49 12.50
N MET A 46 7.25 -12.41 12.32
CA MET A 46 6.49 -13.46 11.64
C MET A 46 5.31 -12.91 10.85
N THR A 47 4.65 -13.75 10.05
CA THR A 47 3.36 -13.39 9.45
C THR A 47 2.22 -13.69 10.42
N THR A 48 1.09 -12.99 10.26
CA THR A 48 -0.10 -13.19 11.11
C THR A 48 -0.58 -14.65 11.09
N GLU A 49 -0.45 -15.34 9.95
CA GLU A 49 -0.83 -16.76 9.80
C GLU A 49 0.08 -17.70 10.61
N ILE A 50 1.37 -17.37 10.74
CA ILE A 50 2.31 -18.16 11.57
C ILE A 50 1.94 -18.00 13.04
N LEU A 51 1.68 -16.77 13.50
CA LEU A 51 1.23 -16.55 14.88
C LEU A 51 -0.09 -17.30 15.16
N ARG A 52 -1.03 -17.26 14.22
CA ARG A 52 -2.29 -18.02 14.31
C ARG A 52 -2.03 -19.53 14.46
N SER A 53 -1.15 -20.08 13.63
CA SER A 53 -0.79 -21.50 13.68
C SER A 53 -0.18 -21.88 15.03
N MET A 54 0.73 -21.04 15.56
CA MET A 54 1.33 -21.26 16.87
C MET A 54 0.26 -21.27 17.98
N LEU A 55 -0.72 -20.36 17.91
CA LEU A 55 -1.80 -20.27 18.89
C LEU A 55 -2.72 -21.50 18.86
N TYR A 56 -3.08 -21.99 17.67
CA TYR A 56 -3.86 -23.22 17.53
C TYR A 56 -3.12 -24.47 18.03
N ASN A 57 -1.81 -24.54 17.80
CA ASN A 57 -0.99 -25.68 18.20
C ASN A 57 -0.53 -25.62 19.66
N GLY A 58 -0.84 -24.54 20.39
CA GLY A 58 -0.41 -24.37 21.78
C GLY A 58 1.12 -24.34 21.95
N SER A 59 1.85 -23.75 20.99
CA SER A 59 3.31 -23.73 21.01
C SER A 59 3.87 -23.12 22.30
N ASP A 60 4.84 -23.79 22.93
CA ASP A 60 5.49 -23.31 24.15
C ASP A 60 6.11 -21.92 23.99
N ALA A 61 6.54 -21.57 22.77
CA ALA A 61 7.08 -20.26 22.45
C ALA A 61 6.11 -19.10 22.72
N ILE A 62 4.79 -19.35 22.79
CA ILE A 62 3.78 -18.33 23.13
C ILE A 62 3.74 -18.03 24.63
N ARG A 63 4.12 -18.99 25.49
CA ARG A 63 4.07 -18.82 26.96
C ARG A 63 4.99 -17.69 27.42
N ASP A 64 6.11 -17.52 26.73
CA ASP A 64 7.12 -16.50 27.04
C ASP A 64 6.83 -15.15 26.35
N VAL A 65 5.79 -15.04 25.52
CA VAL A 65 5.45 -13.81 24.81
C VAL A 65 4.79 -12.82 25.75
N GLU A 66 5.44 -11.68 25.96
CA GLU A 66 4.89 -10.58 26.76
C GLU A 66 4.15 -9.56 25.89
N CYS A 67 4.64 -9.33 24.66
CA CYS A 67 4.11 -8.30 23.78
C CYS A 67 3.97 -8.79 22.34
N VAL A 68 2.86 -8.43 21.69
CA VAL A 68 2.64 -8.65 20.26
C VAL A 68 2.37 -7.31 19.59
N ILE A 69 3.24 -6.98 18.62
CA ILE A 69 3.10 -5.84 17.72
C ILE A 69 2.43 -6.34 16.45
N PHE A 70 1.39 -5.63 16.07
CA PHE A 70 0.59 -5.87 14.90
C PHE A 70 0.76 -4.73 13.92
N ASP A 71 1.36 -5.01 12.77
CA ASP A 71 1.59 -4.00 11.73
C ASP A 71 0.48 -4.02 10.68
N GLU A 72 0.21 -2.86 10.08
CA GLU A 72 -0.76 -2.69 8.99
C GLU A 72 -2.20 -3.16 9.36
N VAL A 73 -2.69 -2.87 10.56
CA VAL A 73 -3.99 -3.37 11.08
C VAL A 73 -5.20 -3.02 10.21
N HIS A 74 -5.14 -1.96 9.41
CA HIS A 74 -6.18 -1.62 8.43
C HIS A 74 -6.45 -2.73 7.39
N TYR A 75 -5.58 -3.73 7.28
CA TYR A 75 -5.81 -4.98 6.53
C TYR A 75 -6.95 -5.84 7.08
N ILE A 76 -7.48 -5.53 8.26
CA ILE A 76 -8.65 -6.23 8.81
C ILE A 76 -9.87 -6.15 7.88
N ASN A 77 -9.95 -5.14 7.00
CA ASN A 77 -11.02 -5.04 5.99
C ASN A 77 -10.83 -5.99 4.79
N ASP A 78 -9.69 -6.68 4.69
CA ASP A 78 -9.44 -7.62 3.62
C ASP A 78 -10.42 -8.81 3.73
N ALA A 79 -11.10 -9.11 2.63
CA ALA A 79 -12.20 -10.05 2.61
C ALA A 79 -11.79 -11.50 2.96
N GLU A 80 -10.52 -11.87 2.73
CA GLU A 80 -10.00 -13.21 2.94
C GLU A 80 -9.08 -13.27 4.18
N ARG A 81 -8.25 -12.25 4.36
CA ARG A 81 -7.20 -12.22 5.39
C ARG A 81 -7.61 -11.53 6.68
N GLY A 82 -8.63 -10.67 6.66
CA GLY A 82 -9.15 -9.99 7.85
C GLY A 82 -9.61 -10.96 8.94
N VAL A 83 -10.07 -12.14 8.54
CA VAL A 83 -10.51 -13.21 9.45
C VAL A 83 -9.36 -13.72 10.34
N VAL A 84 -8.15 -13.81 9.78
CA VAL A 84 -6.96 -14.27 10.50
C VAL A 84 -6.63 -13.31 11.65
N TRP A 85 -6.81 -12.02 11.41
CA TRP A 85 -6.53 -10.97 12.37
C TRP A 85 -7.45 -11.00 13.58
N GLU A 86 -8.76 -11.07 13.35
CA GLU A 86 -9.75 -11.18 14.42
C GLU A 86 -9.51 -12.43 15.27
N GLU A 87 -9.23 -13.57 14.65
CA GLU A 87 -8.94 -14.82 15.35
C GLU A 87 -7.72 -14.73 16.25
N VAL A 88 -6.60 -14.23 15.72
CA VAL A 88 -5.37 -14.08 16.52
C VAL A 88 -5.61 -13.13 17.68
N LEU A 89 -6.25 -11.98 17.42
CA LEU A 89 -6.58 -11.04 18.47
C LEU A 89 -7.43 -11.70 19.54
N ILE A 90 -8.48 -12.47 19.22
CA ILE A 90 -9.31 -13.17 20.20
C ILE A 90 -8.52 -14.25 20.97
N MET A 91 -7.68 -15.02 20.28
CA MET A 91 -6.95 -16.16 20.86
C MET A 91 -5.77 -15.79 21.76
N LEU A 92 -5.21 -14.58 21.60
CA LEU A 92 -4.04 -14.18 22.39
C LEU A 92 -4.29 -14.30 23.92
N PRO A 93 -3.35 -14.85 24.70
CA PRO A 93 -3.51 -14.95 26.15
C PRO A 93 -3.72 -13.59 26.82
N ALA A 94 -4.49 -13.57 27.92
CA ALA A 94 -4.86 -12.34 28.61
C ALA A 94 -3.65 -11.58 29.18
N GLN A 95 -2.52 -12.22 29.44
CA GLN A 95 -1.30 -11.55 29.90
C GLN A 95 -0.60 -10.72 28.80
N VAL A 96 -0.78 -11.07 27.52
CA VAL A 96 -0.04 -10.45 26.39
C VAL A 96 -0.46 -9.00 26.17
N LYS A 97 0.52 -8.09 26.13
CA LYS A 97 0.35 -6.68 25.74
C LYS A 97 0.21 -6.58 24.22
N ILE A 98 -0.71 -5.74 23.75
CA ILE A 98 -1.04 -5.62 22.33
C ILE A 98 -0.67 -4.21 21.87
N ILE A 99 0.12 -4.12 20.81
CA ILE A 99 0.45 -2.86 20.12
C ILE A 99 -0.07 -2.96 18.69
N LEU A 100 -0.87 -1.99 18.26
CA LEU A 100 -1.54 -1.98 16.96
C LEU A 100 -1.03 -0.78 16.15
N LEU A 101 -0.39 -1.04 15.01
CA LEU A 101 0.08 -0.03 14.08
C LEU A 101 -0.83 -0.04 12.85
N SER A 102 -1.36 1.12 12.49
CA SER A 102 -2.28 1.25 11.36
C SER A 102 -2.12 2.59 10.67
N ALA A 103 -2.41 2.61 9.36
CA ALA A 103 -2.74 3.82 8.65
C ALA A 103 -3.99 4.48 9.28
N THR A 104 -4.19 5.76 8.97
CA THR A 104 -5.32 6.57 9.46
C THR A 104 -6.65 5.94 9.04
N VAL A 105 -7.42 5.49 10.02
CA VAL A 105 -8.78 4.95 9.87
C VAL A 105 -9.72 5.72 10.83
N PRO A 106 -10.97 6.03 10.44
CA PRO A 106 -11.85 6.94 11.16
C PRO A 106 -12.53 6.29 12.37
N ASN A 107 -12.78 4.98 12.37
CA ASN A 107 -13.44 4.27 13.48
C ASN A 107 -12.44 3.53 14.39
N THR A 108 -11.30 4.17 14.69
CA THR A 108 -10.28 3.64 15.62
C THR A 108 -10.82 3.42 17.03
N LEU A 109 -11.68 4.30 17.53
CA LEU A 109 -12.25 4.20 18.88
C LEU A 109 -13.15 2.96 19.02
N GLU A 110 -14.03 2.71 18.04
CA GLU A 110 -14.88 1.51 18.05
C GLU A 110 -14.06 0.22 18.03
N PHE A 111 -12.99 0.21 17.23
CA PHE A 111 -12.08 -0.93 17.15
C PHE A 111 -11.30 -1.16 18.45
N ALA A 112 -10.78 -0.09 19.05
CA ALA A 112 -10.10 -0.15 20.34
C ALA A 112 -11.03 -0.60 21.47
N ASP A 113 -12.28 -0.13 21.47
CA ASP A 113 -13.33 -0.55 22.39
C ASP A 113 -13.63 -2.05 22.27
N TRP A 114 -13.77 -2.56 21.05
CA TRP A 114 -13.99 -3.98 20.81
C TRP A 114 -12.86 -4.85 21.38
N ILE A 115 -11.60 -4.48 21.09
CA ILE A 115 -10.43 -5.18 21.65
C ILE A 115 -10.40 -5.07 23.17
N GLY A 116 -10.64 -3.88 23.71
CA GLY A 116 -10.60 -3.61 25.14
C GLY A 116 -11.63 -4.43 25.91
N ARG A 117 -12.86 -4.54 25.40
CA ARG A 117 -13.91 -5.39 25.98
C ARG A 117 -13.56 -6.87 25.87
N THR A 118 -13.10 -7.31 24.70
CA THR A 118 -12.75 -8.73 24.44
C THR A 118 -11.60 -9.20 25.31
N LYS A 119 -10.60 -8.33 25.54
CA LYS A 119 -9.42 -8.64 26.35
C LYS A 119 -9.53 -8.21 27.81
N LYS A 120 -10.61 -7.52 28.17
CA LYS A 120 -10.76 -6.86 29.49
C LYS A 120 -9.52 -6.02 29.82
N LYS A 121 -9.01 -5.28 28.82
CA LYS A 121 -7.82 -4.42 28.92
C LYS A 121 -8.13 -3.01 28.48
N LYS A 122 -7.48 -2.03 29.11
CA LYS A 122 -7.53 -0.65 28.66
C LYS A 122 -6.66 -0.51 27.40
N ILE A 123 -7.29 -0.12 26.29
CA ILE A 123 -6.61 0.19 25.03
C ILE A 123 -6.62 1.70 24.85
N TYR A 124 -5.47 2.27 24.53
CA TYR A 124 -5.31 3.69 24.27
C TYR A 124 -5.18 3.93 22.77
N VAL A 125 -6.01 4.82 22.23
CA VAL A 125 -5.92 5.24 20.84
C VAL A 125 -5.03 6.46 20.74
N ILE A 126 -3.93 6.33 20.00
CA ILE A 126 -3.02 7.43 19.68
C ILE A 126 -3.16 7.69 18.19
N SER A 127 -3.55 8.90 17.82
CA SER A 127 -3.76 9.28 16.42
C SER A 127 -3.05 10.58 16.09
N THR A 128 -2.74 10.78 14.81
CA THR A 128 -2.22 12.04 14.29
C THR A 128 -3.10 12.45 13.11
N PRO A 129 -3.84 13.56 13.20
CA PRO A 129 -4.81 13.95 12.17
C PRO A 129 -4.15 14.47 10.90
N LYS A 130 -2.91 14.95 10.99
CA LYS A 130 -2.18 15.55 9.88
C LYS A 130 -1.01 14.66 9.47
N ARG A 131 -0.89 14.44 8.17
CA ARG A 131 0.26 13.74 7.58
C ARG A 131 1.54 14.57 7.80
N PRO A 132 2.66 13.95 8.22
CA PRO A 132 3.92 14.67 8.41
C PRO A 132 4.44 15.37 7.15
N ILE A 133 4.26 14.73 5.99
CA ILE A 133 4.63 15.28 4.69
C ILE A 133 3.35 15.48 3.87
N PRO A 134 2.87 16.73 3.70
CA PRO A 134 1.62 16.99 2.99
C PRO A 134 1.75 16.63 1.50
N LEU A 135 0.64 16.24 0.90
CA LEU A 135 0.57 15.87 -0.51
C LEU A 135 0.02 17.01 -1.36
N GLN A 136 0.51 17.13 -2.58
CA GLN A 136 -0.07 17.97 -3.63
C GLN A 136 -0.46 17.09 -4.80
N HIS A 137 -1.69 17.26 -5.28
CA HIS A 137 -2.27 16.40 -6.31
C HIS A 137 -2.41 17.17 -7.62
N PHE A 138 -2.00 16.56 -8.72
CA PHE A 138 -1.94 17.18 -10.03
C PHE A 138 -2.60 16.30 -11.09
N LEU A 139 -3.20 16.95 -12.09
CA LEU A 139 -3.58 16.34 -13.37
C LEU A 139 -2.49 16.65 -14.39
N TYR A 140 -2.09 15.64 -15.15
CA TYR A 140 -1.11 15.79 -16.23
C TYR A 140 -1.77 15.48 -17.58
N THR A 141 -1.77 16.47 -18.46
CA THR A 141 -2.36 16.36 -19.81
C THR A 141 -1.31 16.36 -20.92
N GLY A 142 -0.03 16.56 -20.59
CA GLY A 142 1.05 16.65 -21.57
C GLY A 142 1.24 15.36 -22.38
N ASN A 143 1.47 15.51 -23.69
CA ASN A 143 1.65 14.40 -24.64
C ASN A 143 2.83 14.61 -25.60
N SER A 144 3.59 15.68 -25.43
CA SER A 144 4.76 16.04 -26.25
C SER A 144 5.71 16.91 -25.43
N ASN A 145 6.92 17.17 -25.92
CA ASN A 145 7.87 18.04 -25.22
C ASN A 145 7.36 19.49 -25.07
N LYS A 146 6.57 19.98 -26.04
CA LYS A 146 5.94 21.32 -25.98
C LYS A 146 4.91 21.42 -24.85
N THR A 147 4.23 20.32 -24.55
CA THR A 147 3.18 20.23 -23.52
C THR A 147 3.68 19.60 -22.23
N SER A 148 5.00 19.46 -22.06
CA SER A 148 5.63 18.83 -20.88
C SER A 148 5.35 19.57 -19.56
N ASN A 149 5.04 20.87 -19.64
CA ASN A 149 4.74 21.69 -18.46
C ASN A 149 3.25 21.71 -18.06
N GLU A 150 2.39 20.98 -18.77
CA GLU A 150 0.96 20.90 -18.48
C GLU A 150 0.67 20.01 -17.27
N LEU A 151 0.94 20.58 -16.10
CA LEU A 151 0.73 19.97 -14.81
C LEU A 151 -0.14 20.90 -13.95
N PHE A 152 -1.38 20.50 -13.70
CA PHE A 152 -2.38 21.34 -13.07
C PHE A 152 -2.69 20.86 -11.66
N MET A 153 -2.46 21.71 -10.65
CA MET A 153 -2.73 21.36 -9.25
C MET A 153 -4.23 21.38 -8.97
N ILE A 154 -4.75 20.26 -8.47
CA ILE A 154 -6.16 20.10 -8.12
C ILE A 154 -6.40 19.95 -6.62
N VAL A 155 -5.38 19.58 -5.85
CA VAL A 155 -5.43 19.58 -4.38
C VAL A 155 -4.12 20.13 -3.84
N ASP A 156 -4.21 21.11 -2.94
CA ASP A 156 -3.04 21.72 -2.29
C ASP A 156 -2.55 20.93 -1.08
N ALA A 157 -1.46 21.41 -0.46
CA ALA A 157 -0.85 20.79 0.72
C ALA A 157 -1.75 20.80 1.98
N ASN A 158 -2.82 21.60 1.96
CA ASN A 158 -3.81 21.69 3.05
C ASN A 158 -5.03 20.79 2.78
N SER A 159 -4.96 19.90 1.79
CA SER A 159 -6.07 19.04 1.36
C SER A 159 -7.28 19.81 0.82
N LYS A 160 -7.10 21.05 0.32
CA LYS A 160 -8.17 21.83 -0.30
C LYS A 160 -8.24 21.55 -1.80
N PHE A 161 -9.42 21.20 -2.30
CA PHE A 161 -9.65 21.06 -3.74
C PHE A 161 -9.63 22.42 -4.44
N LEU A 162 -9.01 22.47 -5.62
CA LEU A 162 -8.83 23.66 -6.44
C LEU A 162 -9.55 23.48 -7.78
N PRO A 163 -10.83 23.94 -7.91
CA PRO A 163 -11.60 23.82 -9.14
C PRO A 163 -10.91 24.45 -10.35
N ARG A 164 -10.24 25.61 -10.14
CA ARG A 164 -9.50 26.32 -11.19
C ARG A 164 -8.45 25.45 -11.88
N GLY A 165 -7.76 24.58 -11.14
CA GLY A 165 -6.77 23.69 -11.72
C GLY A 165 -7.40 22.59 -12.58
N TYR A 166 -8.56 22.09 -12.14
CA TYR A 166 -9.34 21.13 -12.92
C TYR A 166 -9.86 21.77 -14.22
N ASP A 167 -10.46 22.96 -14.14
CA ASP A 167 -10.99 23.67 -15.30
C ASP A 167 -9.89 24.00 -16.33
N ALA A 168 -8.71 24.44 -15.85
CA ALA A 168 -7.55 24.67 -16.70
C ALA A 168 -7.07 23.40 -17.42
N ALA A 169 -7.05 22.25 -16.72
CA ALA A 169 -6.68 20.97 -17.32
C ALA A 169 -7.69 20.54 -18.41
N VAL A 170 -8.99 20.72 -18.15
CA VAL A 170 -10.05 20.41 -19.13
C VAL A 170 -9.91 21.30 -20.37
N THR A 171 -9.68 22.60 -20.19
CA THR A 171 -9.51 23.55 -21.31
C THR A 171 -8.27 23.21 -22.13
N ALA A 172 -7.10 23.03 -21.50
CA ALA A 172 -5.85 22.70 -22.18
C ALA A 172 -5.92 21.39 -22.98
N LYS A 173 -6.76 20.45 -22.53
CA LYS A 173 -7.00 19.21 -23.25
C LYS A 173 -7.97 19.38 -24.42
N LYS A 174 -9.08 20.09 -24.22
CA LYS A 174 -10.08 20.38 -25.27
C LYS A 174 -9.47 21.17 -26.43
N GLU A 175 -8.66 22.18 -26.14
CA GLU A 175 -7.96 22.98 -27.15
C GLU A 175 -7.07 22.12 -28.05
N ARG A 176 -6.51 21.04 -27.51
CA ARG A 176 -5.63 20.12 -28.25
C ARG A 176 -6.39 19.07 -29.05
N GLU A 177 -7.49 18.56 -28.52
CA GLU A 177 -8.32 17.57 -29.20
C GLU A 177 -9.17 18.22 -30.32
N GLY A 178 -9.27 19.55 -30.36
CA GLY A 178 -9.92 20.34 -31.40
C GLY A 178 -11.45 20.31 -31.34
N LYS A 179 -12.11 21.32 -31.94
CA LYS A 179 -13.58 21.44 -32.05
C LYS A 179 -14.26 20.39 -32.96
N GLY A 180 -13.60 19.27 -33.26
CA GLY A 180 -14.01 18.29 -34.27
C GLY A 180 -14.58 16.98 -33.72
N LYS A 181 -14.74 16.83 -32.40
CA LYS A 181 -15.22 15.60 -31.76
C LYS A 181 -16.44 15.81 -30.85
N ASP A 182 -17.21 16.87 -31.07
CA ASP A 182 -18.57 16.98 -30.51
C ASP A 182 -19.55 16.09 -31.30
N ALA A 183 -19.26 14.80 -31.39
CA ALA A 183 -20.23 13.79 -31.81
C ALA A 183 -20.86 13.19 -30.55
N TYR A 184 -21.99 13.76 -30.21
CA TYR A 184 -23.05 13.25 -29.32
C TYR A 184 -23.02 11.72 -29.15
N GLY A 185 -22.85 11.23 -27.91
CA GLY A 185 -23.41 9.92 -27.51
C GLY A 185 -22.52 8.66 -27.55
N SER A 186 -21.19 8.72 -27.69
CA SER A 186 -20.37 7.50 -27.58
C SER A 186 -19.75 7.34 -26.17
N LYS A 187 -20.39 6.52 -25.32
CA LYS A 187 -19.81 5.98 -24.07
C LYS A 187 -18.70 4.94 -24.34
N THR A 188 -17.99 5.04 -25.46
CA THR A 188 -16.93 4.09 -25.81
C THR A 188 -15.60 4.70 -25.40
N HIS A 189 -14.93 4.06 -24.44
CA HIS A 189 -13.60 4.46 -23.98
C HIS A 189 -12.63 4.53 -25.16
N GLN A 190 -12.21 5.73 -25.56
CA GLN A 190 -11.16 5.89 -26.55
C GLN A 190 -9.86 5.37 -25.94
N SER A 191 -9.38 4.23 -26.47
CA SER A 191 -8.07 3.70 -26.15
C SER A 191 -7.02 4.61 -26.78
N THR A 192 -6.21 5.28 -25.95
CA THR A 192 -5.02 6.02 -26.38
C THR A 192 -4.09 5.09 -27.17
N SER A 193 -3.52 5.57 -28.27
CA SER A 193 -2.59 4.76 -29.07
C SER A 193 -1.30 4.48 -28.28
N ILE A 194 -0.67 3.32 -28.53
CA ILE A 194 0.63 2.95 -27.93
C ILE A 194 1.67 4.05 -28.16
N LYS A 195 1.68 4.69 -29.34
CA LYS A 195 2.61 5.78 -29.67
C LYS A 195 2.36 7.02 -28.83
N GLU A 196 1.10 7.33 -28.56
CA GLU A 196 0.71 8.47 -27.72
C GLU A 196 1.05 8.23 -26.26
N GLU A 197 0.79 7.03 -25.73
CA GLU A 197 1.16 6.66 -24.35
C GLU A 197 2.67 6.80 -24.12
N LYS A 198 3.48 6.34 -25.09
CA LYS A 198 4.94 6.51 -25.05
C LYS A 198 5.35 7.98 -24.95
N ASN A 199 4.76 8.85 -25.76
CA ASN A 199 5.09 10.28 -25.75
C ASN A 199 4.66 10.97 -24.46
N ILE A 200 3.52 10.58 -23.88
CA ILE A 200 3.05 11.06 -22.57
C ILE A 200 4.10 10.72 -21.50
N TRP A 201 4.55 9.47 -21.44
CA TRP A 201 5.57 9.05 -20.48
C TRP A 201 6.90 9.77 -20.68
N LEU A 202 7.40 9.86 -21.92
CA LEU A 202 8.66 10.56 -22.20
C LEU A 202 8.61 12.04 -21.77
N SER A 203 7.52 12.72 -22.13
CA SER A 203 7.31 14.13 -21.78
C SER A 203 7.20 14.33 -20.26
N LEU A 204 6.46 13.46 -19.57
CA LEU A 204 6.33 13.49 -18.11
C LEU A 204 7.68 13.30 -17.43
N ILE A 205 8.45 12.29 -17.86
CA ILE A 205 9.72 11.95 -17.25
C ILE A 205 10.74 13.08 -17.45
N GLU A 206 10.76 13.70 -18.62
CA GLU A 206 11.60 14.86 -18.88
C GLU A 206 11.24 16.03 -17.96
N MET A 207 9.94 16.32 -17.77
CA MET A 207 9.47 17.34 -16.84
C MET A 207 9.87 17.01 -15.39
N LEU A 208 9.67 15.76 -14.94
CA LEU A 208 10.01 15.33 -13.59
C LEU A 208 11.52 15.40 -13.34
N ARG A 209 12.34 15.06 -14.34
CA ARG A 209 13.80 15.19 -14.26
C ARG A 209 14.22 16.65 -14.12
N LYS A 210 13.69 17.55 -14.95
CA LYS A 210 13.99 19.00 -14.90
C LYS A 210 13.57 19.65 -13.58
N LYS A 211 12.47 19.19 -12.99
CA LYS A 211 11.95 19.69 -11.70
C LYS A 211 12.50 18.94 -10.48
N GLU A 212 13.47 18.06 -10.67
CA GLU A 212 14.08 17.22 -9.62
C GLU A 212 13.07 16.39 -8.81
N LYS A 213 11.99 15.94 -9.44
CA LYS A 213 10.88 15.21 -8.81
C LYS A 213 11.06 13.68 -8.80
N LEU A 214 12.26 13.19 -9.10
CA LEU A 214 12.65 11.77 -9.00
C LEU A 214 13.08 11.42 -7.55
N PRO A 215 12.95 10.16 -7.08
CA PRO A 215 12.43 8.99 -7.78
C PRO A 215 10.89 8.93 -7.81
N VAL A 216 10.36 8.14 -8.75
CA VAL A 216 8.93 8.01 -9.06
C VAL A 216 8.45 6.58 -8.88
N VAL A 217 7.28 6.42 -8.26
CA VAL A 217 6.50 5.17 -8.34
C VAL A 217 5.28 5.41 -9.22
N ALA A 218 5.20 4.68 -10.33
CA ALA A 218 4.10 4.71 -11.28
C ALA A 218 3.17 3.52 -11.05
N PHE A 219 2.04 3.74 -10.37
CA PHE A 219 1.03 2.71 -10.15
C PHE A 219 0.27 2.40 -11.44
N THR A 220 0.37 1.14 -11.85
CA THR A 220 -0.24 0.58 -13.06
C THR A 220 -0.97 -0.71 -12.69
N PHE A 221 -2.28 -0.79 -12.93
CA PHE A 221 -3.14 -1.87 -12.43
C PHE A 221 -3.17 -3.15 -13.29
N SER A 222 -2.10 -3.39 -14.05
CA SER A 222 -1.95 -4.61 -14.86
C SER A 222 -0.48 -4.97 -14.96
N ARG A 223 -0.16 -6.24 -14.69
CA ARG A 223 1.20 -6.79 -14.81
C ARG A 223 1.78 -6.51 -16.20
N LYS A 224 1.01 -6.85 -17.23
CA LYS A 224 1.39 -6.62 -18.63
C LYS A 224 1.62 -5.14 -18.92
N ARG A 225 0.78 -4.23 -18.42
CA ARG A 225 0.98 -2.79 -18.63
C ARG A 225 2.21 -2.26 -17.92
N CYS A 226 2.56 -2.76 -16.73
CA CYS A 226 3.82 -2.38 -16.08
C CYS A 226 5.01 -2.72 -16.97
N ASP A 227 5.00 -3.92 -17.56
CA ASP A 227 6.04 -4.36 -18.48
C ASP A 227 6.07 -3.53 -19.77
N ASP A 228 4.91 -3.38 -20.42
CA ASP A 228 4.76 -2.64 -21.67
C ASP A 228 5.20 -1.16 -21.48
N ASN A 229 4.81 -0.51 -20.38
CA ASN A 229 5.22 0.88 -20.05
C ASN A 229 6.75 1.00 -19.91
N ALA A 230 7.40 0.02 -19.27
CA ALA A 230 8.86 0.03 -19.10
C ALA A 230 9.60 -0.22 -20.42
N ASP A 231 9.13 -1.17 -21.22
CA ASP A 231 9.77 -1.56 -22.49
C ASP A 231 9.64 -0.47 -23.57
N GLN A 232 8.53 0.27 -23.59
CA GLN A 232 8.33 1.41 -24.50
C GLN A 232 9.35 2.54 -24.29
N LEU A 233 9.97 2.61 -23.11
CA LEU A 233 10.99 3.59 -22.74
C LEU A 233 12.42 3.12 -23.05
N GLY A 234 12.61 2.19 -24.00
CA GLY A 234 13.91 1.56 -24.31
C GLY A 234 15.12 2.51 -24.47
N ASN A 235 14.95 3.67 -25.08
CA ASN A 235 16.06 4.62 -25.32
C ASN A 235 16.33 5.58 -24.15
N LEU A 236 15.51 5.52 -23.10
CA LEU A 236 15.65 6.39 -21.94
C LEU A 236 16.69 5.83 -20.97
N ASP A 237 17.62 6.69 -20.58
CA ASP A 237 18.62 6.41 -19.57
C ASP A 237 18.60 7.50 -18.49
N LEU A 238 18.39 7.08 -17.25
CA LEU A 238 18.26 7.95 -16.08
C LEU A 238 19.42 7.78 -15.10
N THR A 239 20.47 7.07 -15.50
CA THR A 239 21.60 6.74 -14.64
C THR A 239 22.91 7.34 -15.16
N THR A 240 23.75 7.74 -14.22
CA THR A 240 25.14 8.12 -14.49
C THR A 240 26.03 6.89 -14.65
N SER A 241 27.21 7.06 -15.25
CA SER A 241 28.19 5.97 -15.38
C SER A 241 28.57 5.32 -14.03
N THR A 242 28.65 6.11 -12.95
CA THR A 242 28.93 5.62 -11.60
C THR A 242 27.77 4.77 -11.06
N GLU A 243 26.53 5.25 -11.22
CA GLU A 243 25.34 4.50 -10.81
C GLU A 243 25.21 3.19 -11.59
N LYS A 244 25.48 3.19 -12.90
CA LYS A 244 25.51 1.97 -13.72
C LYS A 244 26.49 0.93 -13.20
N SER A 245 27.69 1.35 -12.82
CA SER A 245 28.70 0.47 -12.24
C SER A 245 28.24 -0.13 -10.92
N LEU A 246 27.67 0.69 -10.02
CA LEU A 246 27.11 0.22 -8.74
C LEU A 246 25.97 -0.78 -8.94
N ILE A 247 25.04 -0.47 -9.86
CA ILE A 247 23.92 -1.33 -10.22
C ILE A 247 24.44 -2.65 -10.79
N HIS A 248 25.42 -2.59 -11.69
CA HIS A 248 26.01 -3.78 -12.30
C HIS A 248 26.65 -4.70 -11.27
N VAL A 249 27.50 -4.17 -10.39
CA VAL A 249 28.15 -4.96 -9.32
C VAL A 249 27.11 -5.58 -8.39
N PHE A 250 26.09 -4.82 -8.00
CA PHE A 250 24.99 -5.33 -7.16
C PHE A 250 24.20 -6.46 -7.84
N ILE A 251 23.88 -6.29 -9.12
CA ILE A 251 23.20 -7.30 -9.93
C ILE A 251 24.04 -8.58 -10.00
N GLN A 252 25.32 -8.47 -10.33
CA GLN A 252 26.20 -9.64 -10.45
C GLN A 252 26.28 -10.42 -9.13
N LYS A 253 26.44 -9.73 -8.00
CA LYS A 253 26.44 -10.34 -6.66
C LYS A 253 25.12 -11.04 -6.35
N SER A 254 24.00 -10.45 -6.76
CA SER A 254 22.65 -11.00 -6.48
C SER A 254 22.36 -12.22 -7.36
N VAL A 255 22.65 -12.14 -8.66
CA VAL A 255 22.44 -13.20 -9.65
C VAL A 255 23.40 -14.37 -9.45
N ALA A 256 24.59 -14.14 -8.87
CA ALA A 256 25.52 -15.21 -8.52
C ALA A 256 24.91 -16.26 -7.56
N ARG A 257 23.88 -15.89 -6.79
CA ARG A 257 23.15 -16.81 -5.88
C ARG A 257 22.26 -17.81 -6.62
N LEU A 258 21.93 -17.55 -7.89
CA LEU A 258 21.11 -18.43 -8.72
C LEU A 258 21.95 -19.54 -9.35
N LYS A 259 21.33 -20.70 -9.60
CA LYS A 259 21.96 -21.83 -10.31
C LYS A 259 22.11 -21.50 -11.80
N GLY A 260 23.08 -22.12 -12.48
CA GLY A 260 23.51 -21.76 -13.84
C GLY A 260 22.38 -21.47 -14.85
N PRO A 261 21.38 -22.35 -15.01
CA PRO A 261 20.25 -22.13 -15.92
C PRO A 261 19.38 -20.93 -15.53
N ASP A 262 19.12 -20.74 -14.24
CA ASP A 262 18.26 -19.67 -13.71
C ASP A 262 18.84 -18.28 -13.99
N ARG A 263 20.17 -18.16 -14.07
CA ARG A 263 20.85 -16.90 -14.43
C ARG A 263 20.55 -16.44 -15.85
N LYS A 264 20.20 -17.37 -16.74
CA LYS A 264 19.95 -17.11 -18.18
C LYS A 264 18.47 -16.94 -18.50
N LEU A 265 17.59 -16.90 -17.49
CA LEU A 265 16.16 -16.69 -17.71
C LEU A 265 15.90 -15.36 -18.43
N PRO A 266 14.97 -15.31 -19.40
CA PRO A 266 14.65 -14.08 -20.14
C PRO A 266 14.27 -12.91 -19.23
N GLN A 267 13.51 -13.17 -18.16
CA GLN A 267 13.10 -12.14 -17.19
C GLN A 267 14.31 -11.57 -16.42
N VAL A 268 15.31 -12.41 -16.11
CA VAL A 268 16.54 -11.98 -15.45
C VAL A 268 17.32 -11.05 -16.38
N SER A 269 17.54 -11.45 -17.63
CA SER A 269 18.24 -10.61 -18.62
C SER A 269 17.54 -9.26 -18.85
N ARG A 270 16.22 -9.30 -19.06
CA ARG A 270 15.40 -8.10 -19.28
C ARG A 270 15.49 -7.10 -18.12
N ILE A 271 15.36 -7.57 -16.88
CA ILE A 271 15.39 -6.68 -15.73
C ILE A 271 16.80 -6.11 -15.49
N GLN A 272 17.87 -6.84 -15.81
CA GLN A 272 19.22 -6.29 -15.74
C GLN A 272 19.42 -5.09 -16.67
N ASP A 273 18.86 -5.13 -17.88
CA ASP A 273 18.90 -4.00 -18.81
C ASP A 273 18.11 -2.79 -18.29
N LEU A 274 16.88 -3.03 -17.83
CA LEU A 274 16.02 -1.98 -17.27
C LEU A 274 16.67 -1.29 -16.06
N LEU A 275 17.19 -2.08 -15.11
CA LEU A 275 17.82 -1.57 -13.89
C LEU A 275 19.04 -0.71 -14.21
N LYS A 276 19.88 -1.13 -15.18
CA LYS A 276 21.04 -0.35 -15.61
C LYS A 276 20.66 1.01 -16.19
N ARG A 277 19.44 1.21 -16.67
CA ARG A 277 18.93 2.49 -17.16
C ARG A 277 18.15 3.28 -16.10
N GLY A 278 18.05 2.75 -14.88
CA GLY A 278 17.32 3.35 -13.77
C GLY A 278 15.81 3.11 -13.81
N LEU A 279 15.37 2.11 -14.57
CA LEU A 279 13.97 1.68 -14.67
C LEU A 279 13.75 0.39 -13.88
N GLY A 280 12.60 0.26 -13.23
CA GLY A 280 12.21 -0.95 -12.51
C GLY A 280 10.76 -1.33 -12.78
N VAL A 281 10.46 -2.63 -12.64
CA VAL A 281 9.10 -3.17 -12.68
C VAL A 281 8.85 -4.00 -11.42
N HIS A 282 7.69 -3.84 -10.79
CA HIS A 282 7.29 -4.57 -9.59
C HIS A 282 5.84 -5.04 -9.67
N HIS A 283 5.66 -6.35 -9.77
CA HIS A 283 4.34 -6.99 -9.67
C HIS A 283 4.44 -8.47 -9.32
N SER A 284 3.31 -9.13 -9.05
CA SER A 284 3.29 -10.53 -8.61
C SER A 284 3.94 -11.53 -9.60
N GLY A 285 3.93 -11.22 -10.90
CA GLY A 285 4.63 -12.02 -11.94
C GLY A 285 6.16 -11.87 -12.02
N VAL A 286 6.77 -10.98 -11.23
CA VAL A 286 8.24 -10.84 -11.17
C VAL A 286 8.80 -11.82 -10.14
N LEU A 287 9.87 -12.55 -10.49
CA LEU A 287 10.53 -13.50 -9.60
C LEU A 287 10.91 -12.85 -8.25
N PRO A 288 10.76 -13.55 -7.11
CA PRO A 288 11.03 -12.99 -5.79
C PRO A 288 12.42 -12.33 -5.65
N ILE A 289 13.47 -13.00 -6.12
CA ILE A 289 14.84 -12.45 -6.09
C ILE A 289 14.95 -11.14 -6.86
N ILE A 290 14.25 -11.02 -7.98
CA ILE A 290 14.26 -9.83 -8.81
C ILE A 290 13.48 -8.70 -8.12
N LYS A 291 12.34 -9.00 -7.51
CA LYS A 291 11.58 -7.99 -6.73
C LYS A 291 12.43 -7.42 -5.60
N GLU A 292 13.13 -8.27 -4.85
CA GLU A 292 14.05 -7.82 -3.80
C GLU A 292 15.17 -6.93 -4.36
N MET A 293 15.75 -7.28 -5.51
CA MET A 293 16.77 -6.44 -6.16
C MET A 293 16.22 -5.06 -6.55
N VAL A 294 15.02 -5.02 -7.15
CA VAL A 294 14.35 -3.77 -7.56
C VAL A 294 14.05 -2.92 -6.33
N GLU A 295 13.50 -3.51 -5.26
CA GLU A 295 13.21 -2.82 -4.00
C GLU A 295 14.48 -2.22 -3.36
N MET A 296 15.57 -2.99 -3.29
CA MET A 296 16.83 -2.52 -2.73
C MET A 296 17.47 -1.39 -3.57
N LEU A 297 17.45 -1.51 -4.89
CA LEU A 297 17.99 -0.47 -5.77
C LEU A 297 17.11 0.79 -5.76
N PHE A 298 15.80 0.64 -5.64
CA PHE A 298 14.88 1.77 -5.47
C PHE A 298 15.10 2.50 -4.14
N GLY A 299 15.23 1.75 -3.03
CA GLY A 299 15.54 2.33 -1.72
C GLY A 299 16.88 3.07 -1.67
N ARG A 300 17.86 2.66 -2.49
CA ARG A 300 19.15 3.34 -2.68
C ARG A 300 19.08 4.53 -3.65
N GLY A 301 17.92 4.81 -4.24
CA GLY A 301 17.73 5.86 -5.23
C GLY A 301 18.39 5.58 -6.59
N LEU A 302 18.79 4.33 -6.87
CA LEU A 302 19.40 3.92 -8.14
C LEU A 302 18.35 3.62 -9.22
N VAL A 303 17.18 3.11 -8.81
CA VAL A 303 15.99 3.07 -9.68
C VAL A 303 15.26 4.40 -9.56
N LYS A 304 15.18 5.13 -10.67
CA LYS A 304 14.58 6.47 -10.73
C LYS A 304 13.08 6.41 -11.04
N ILE A 305 12.64 5.38 -11.77
CA ILE A 305 11.22 5.15 -12.09
C ILE A 305 10.89 3.68 -11.87
N LEU A 306 9.88 3.44 -11.06
CA LEU A 306 9.36 2.12 -10.75
C LEU A 306 7.92 1.98 -11.23
N PHE A 307 7.67 1.11 -12.21
CA PHE A 307 6.31 0.73 -12.59
C PHE A 307 5.82 -0.40 -11.69
N ALA A 308 4.78 -0.14 -10.90
CA ALA A 308 4.35 -1.07 -9.86
C ALA A 308 2.85 -1.32 -9.88
N THR A 309 2.44 -2.55 -9.54
CA THR A 309 1.05 -2.84 -9.17
C THR A 309 0.76 -2.41 -7.73
N GLU A 310 -0.52 -2.36 -7.37
CA GLU A 310 -1.02 -1.99 -6.03
C GLU A 310 -0.31 -2.71 -4.88
N THR A 311 0.09 -3.97 -5.08
CA THR A 311 0.84 -4.78 -4.11
C THR A 311 2.12 -4.12 -3.57
N PHE A 312 2.72 -3.20 -4.32
CA PHE A 312 3.89 -2.44 -3.86
C PHE A 312 3.52 -1.43 -2.76
N ALA A 313 2.36 -0.77 -2.88
CA ALA A 313 1.86 0.15 -1.85
C ALA A 313 1.49 -0.54 -0.54
N MET A 314 1.35 -1.87 -0.60
CA MET A 314 0.84 -2.72 0.47
C MET A 314 1.97 -3.38 1.30
N GLY A 315 3.17 -3.57 0.74
CA GLY A 315 4.13 -4.53 1.28
C GLY A 315 5.53 -4.03 1.59
N VAL A 316 5.87 -2.76 1.32
CA VAL A 316 7.26 -2.27 1.45
C VAL A 316 7.29 -0.81 1.91
N ASN A 317 8.11 -0.48 2.90
CA ASN A 317 8.34 0.90 3.34
C ASN A 317 9.35 1.61 2.41
N MET A 318 8.93 1.94 1.19
CA MET A 318 9.76 2.61 0.18
C MET A 318 9.09 3.90 -0.30
N PRO A 319 9.33 5.04 0.37
CA PRO A 319 8.78 6.32 -0.06
C PRO A 319 9.49 6.84 -1.31
N ALA A 320 8.72 7.39 -2.24
CA ALA A 320 9.17 8.05 -3.45
C ALA A 320 9.00 9.56 -3.30
N ARG A 321 9.71 10.36 -4.11
CA ARG A 321 9.44 11.81 -4.16
C ARG A 321 8.09 12.09 -4.82
N THR A 322 7.80 11.32 -5.87
CA THR A 322 6.58 11.45 -6.67
C THR A 322 5.87 10.11 -6.84
N VAL A 323 4.54 10.14 -6.77
CA VAL A 323 3.68 9.01 -7.18
C VAL A 323 2.91 9.42 -8.44
N VAL A 324 2.88 8.53 -9.42
CA VAL A 324 2.12 8.70 -10.66
C VAL A 324 1.07 7.60 -10.75
N PHE A 325 -0.17 7.97 -11.07
CA PHE A 325 -1.24 7.02 -11.38
C PHE A 325 -1.38 6.93 -12.91
N ASP A 326 -1.07 5.75 -13.46
CA ASP A 326 -1.27 5.45 -14.89
C ASP A 326 -2.76 5.49 -15.28
N SER A 327 -3.62 5.13 -14.34
CA SER A 327 -5.07 5.11 -14.42
C SER A 327 -5.65 5.34 -13.01
N ILE A 328 -6.93 5.70 -12.92
CA ILE A 328 -7.72 5.68 -11.67
C ILE A 328 -8.78 4.57 -11.66
N ARG A 329 -8.76 3.70 -12.68
CA ARG A 329 -9.67 2.56 -12.82
C ARG A 329 -8.89 1.27 -12.84
N LYS A 330 -9.41 0.26 -12.13
CA LYS A 330 -8.86 -1.09 -12.08
C LYS A 330 -9.95 -2.15 -12.24
N HIS A 331 -9.53 -3.34 -12.63
CA HIS A 331 -10.38 -4.52 -12.65
C HIS A 331 -10.30 -5.21 -11.28
N ASP A 332 -11.44 -5.41 -10.61
CA ASP A 332 -11.49 -6.04 -9.29
C ASP A 332 -11.71 -7.56 -9.34
N GLY A 333 -11.67 -8.15 -10.53
CA GLY A 333 -11.98 -9.56 -10.79
C GLY A 333 -13.35 -9.75 -11.40
N THR A 334 -14.27 -8.80 -11.20
CA THR A 334 -15.64 -8.83 -11.75
C THR A 334 -15.89 -7.72 -12.76
N SER A 335 -15.45 -6.50 -12.47
CA SER A 335 -15.74 -5.34 -13.29
C SER A 335 -14.64 -4.28 -13.21
N PHE A 336 -14.65 -3.36 -14.16
CA PHE A 336 -13.80 -2.18 -14.12
C PHE A 336 -14.45 -1.07 -13.30
N ARG A 337 -13.89 -0.79 -12.13
CA ARG A 337 -14.33 0.28 -11.23
C ARG A 337 -13.23 1.30 -10.98
N GLU A 338 -13.62 2.43 -10.41
CA GLU A 338 -12.68 3.41 -9.87
C GLU A 338 -12.01 2.92 -8.59
N LEU A 339 -10.86 3.52 -8.28
CA LEU A 339 -10.19 3.29 -7.01
C LEU A 339 -11.05 3.76 -5.84
N LEU A 340 -11.06 2.96 -4.78
CA LEU A 340 -11.64 3.38 -3.51
C LEU A 340 -10.70 4.40 -2.86
N SER A 341 -11.28 5.28 -2.03
CA SER A 341 -10.49 6.29 -1.28
C SER A 341 -9.34 5.66 -0.49
N GLY A 342 -9.56 4.51 0.14
CA GLY A 342 -8.51 3.79 0.88
C GLY A 342 -7.36 3.30 0.01
N GLU A 343 -7.67 2.74 -1.16
CA GLU A 343 -6.68 2.27 -2.14
C GLU A 343 -5.85 3.45 -2.66
N TYR A 344 -6.53 4.56 -2.98
CA TYR A 344 -5.89 5.78 -3.44
C TYR A 344 -4.97 6.39 -2.38
N ILE A 345 -5.45 6.56 -1.14
CA ILE A 345 -4.69 7.13 -0.03
C ILE A 345 -3.48 6.27 0.31
N GLN A 346 -3.58 4.94 0.26
CA GLN A 346 -2.45 4.04 0.49
C GLN A 346 -1.36 4.20 -0.58
N MET A 347 -1.75 4.28 -1.85
CA MET A 347 -0.83 4.46 -2.98
C MET A 347 -0.22 5.87 -3.03
N ALA A 348 -1.04 6.92 -2.97
CA ALA A 348 -0.60 8.31 -2.84
C ALA A 348 0.23 8.53 -1.56
N GLY A 349 -0.06 7.71 -0.54
CA GLY A 349 0.72 7.43 0.67
C GLY A 349 2.22 7.30 0.46
N ARG A 350 2.66 6.82 -0.71
CA ARG A 350 4.07 6.59 -1.01
C ARG A 350 4.81 7.84 -1.50
N ALA A 351 4.12 8.96 -1.76
CA ALA A 351 4.76 10.21 -2.16
C ALA A 351 5.27 11.04 -0.97
N GLY A 352 6.45 11.63 -1.12
CA GLY A 352 7.10 12.46 -0.11
C GLY A 352 7.91 11.64 0.89
N ARG A 353 9.22 11.87 0.92
CA ARG A 353 10.16 11.20 1.83
C ARG A 353 10.40 12.08 3.06
N ARG A 354 10.12 11.51 4.25
CA ARG A 354 10.29 12.20 5.52
C ARG A 354 11.74 12.67 5.70
N GLY A 355 11.92 13.96 6.01
CA GLY A 355 13.23 14.57 6.21
C GLY A 355 13.99 14.93 4.92
N LEU A 356 13.47 14.58 3.74
CA LEU A 356 14.08 14.91 2.44
C LEU A 356 13.21 15.83 1.58
N ASP A 357 11.89 15.58 1.56
CA ASP A 357 10.96 16.33 0.71
C ASP A 357 10.02 17.18 1.58
N PRO A 358 9.79 18.47 1.25
CA PRO A 358 8.84 19.32 1.97
C PRO A 358 7.38 18.93 1.68
N THR A 359 7.10 18.46 0.46
CA THR A 359 5.79 17.97 0.02
C THR A 359 5.95 16.72 -0.84
N GLY A 360 4.96 15.83 -0.80
CA GLY A 360 4.84 14.70 -1.71
C GLY A 360 4.07 15.11 -2.97
N THR A 361 4.59 14.75 -4.15
CA THR A 361 3.93 15.06 -5.44
C THR A 361 3.13 13.87 -5.93
N VAL A 362 1.84 14.04 -6.22
CA VAL A 362 0.97 12.98 -6.76
C VAL A 362 0.41 13.43 -8.09
N ILE A 363 0.57 12.62 -9.14
CA ILE A 363 0.18 12.98 -10.51
C ILE A 363 -0.76 11.92 -11.07
N LEU A 364 -1.88 12.34 -11.65
CA LEU A 364 -2.79 11.47 -12.39
C LEU A 364 -2.61 11.72 -13.88
N LEU A 365 -2.34 10.66 -14.65
CA LEU A 365 -2.21 10.76 -16.11
C LEU A 365 -3.59 10.82 -16.77
N CYS A 366 -3.85 11.90 -17.51
CA CYS A 366 -5.09 12.07 -18.26
C CYS A 366 -4.92 11.55 -19.70
N LYS A 367 -4.72 10.23 -19.86
CA LYS A 367 -4.49 9.58 -21.17
C LYS A 367 -5.74 9.53 -22.07
N GLY A 368 -6.87 9.11 -21.52
CA GLY A 368 -8.17 8.99 -22.19
C GLY A 368 -9.09 10.15 -21.83
N ASN A 369 -10.37 9.92 -21.49
CA ASN A 369 -11.25 11.01 -21.05
C ASN A 369 -10.75 11.66 -19.74
N MET A 370 -11.09 12.94 -19.54
CA MET A 370 -10.87 13.58 -18.24
C MET A 370 -11.70 12.88 -17.16
N PRO A 371 -11.12 12.52 -16.00
CA PRO A 371 -11.89 12.07 -14.84
C PRO A 371 -12.93 13.11 -14.44
N LEU A 372 -14.10 12.69 -14.00
CA LEU A 372 -15.10 13.63 -13.52
C LEU A 372 -14.65 14.24 -12.19
N MET A 373 -14.92 15.53 -12.00
CA MET A 373 -14.59 16.25 -10.77
C MET A 373 -15.19 15.57 -9.53
N ALA A 374 -16.43 15.07 -9.62
CA ALA A 374 -17.10 14.36 -8.51
C ALA A 374 -16.35 13.09 -8.09
N ASP A 375 -15.88 12.31 -9.05
CA ASP A 375 -15.14 11.07 -8.81
C ASP A 375 -13.77 11.36 -8.17
N LEU A 376 -13.09 12.42 -8.62
CA LEU A 376 -11.85 12.89 -8.00
C LEU A 376 -12.06 13.34 -6.55
N HIS A 377 -13.12 14.09 -6.26
CA HIS A 377 -13.43 14.49 -4.87
C HIS A 377 -13.70 13.27 -3.99
N LYS A 378 -14.51 12.33 -4.47
CA LYS A 378 -14.84 11.10 -3.74
C LYS A 378 -13.60 10.25 -3.48
N MET A 379 -12.72 10.12 -4.46
CA MET A 379 -11.50 9.31 -4.34
C MET A 379 -10.45 9.97 -3.44
N MET A 380 -10.28 11.30 -3.52
CA MET A 380 -9.17 12.00 -2.86
C MET A 380 -9.51 12.51 -1.45
N LEU A 381 -10.76 12.88 -1.19
CA LEU A 381 -11.16 13.63 0.01
C LEU A 381 -12.19 12.91 0.89
N CYS A 382 -12.75 11.79 0.43
CA CYS A 382 -13.77 11.07 1.21
C CYS A 382 -13.13 10.19 2.30
N GLU A 383 -13.72 10.19 3.50
CA GLU A 383 -13.22 9.42 4.64
C GLU A 383 -13.39 7.90 4.46
N ILE A 384 -12.36 7.14 4.82
CA ILE A 384 -12.32 5.67 4.67
C ILE A 384 -12.99 4.98 5.87
N LYS A 385 -14.28 4.66 5.88
CA LYS A 385 -14.84 3.89 7.02
C LYS A 385 -14.31 2.44 7.03
N LEU A 386 -13.81 1.90 8.17
CA LEU A 386 -13.64 0.44 8.28
C LEU A 386 -15.02 -0.20 8.17
N LYS A 387 -15.12 -1.33 7.48
CA LYS A 387 -16.41 -2.01 7.33
C LYS A 387 -16.90 -2.46 8.70
N LYS A 388 -18.17 -2.17 8.99
CA LYS A 388 -18.86 -2.62 10.22
C LYS A 388 -19.09 -4.13 10.27
N GLU A 389 -18.95 -4.81 9.14
CA GLU A 389 -19.21 -6.23 8.99
C GLU A 389 -17.92 -7.01 9.22
N SER A 390 -17.66 -7.35 10.48
CA SER A 390 -16.91 -8.57 10.78
C SER A 390 -17.63 -9.72 10.07
N LYS A 391 -17.00 -10.30 9.05
CA LYS A 391 -17.51 -11.50 8.35
C LYS A 391 -17.52 -12.75 9.25
N ILE A 392 -17.26 -12.60 10.53
CA ILE A 392 -17.13 -13.67 11.52
C ILE A 392 -18.32 -13.63 12.46
N MET A 393 -19.46 -14.15 12.02
CA MET A 393 -20.39 -14.80 12.95
C MET A 393 -20.94 -16.14 12.48
N VAL A 394 -20.68 -16.59 11.24
CA VAL A 394 -21.38 -17.79 10.73
C VAL A 394 -20.46 -18.88 10.18
N THR A 395 -19.38 -18.55 9.46
CA THR A 395 -18.73 -19.55 8.59
C THR A 395 -17.72 -20.49 9.29
N LYS A 396 -17.35 -20.27 10.56
CA LYS A 396 -16.27 -21.03 11.23
C LYS A 396 -16.69 -21.96 12.37
N TYR A 397 -17.99 -22.15 12.60
CA TYR A 397 -18.51 -23.11 13.57
C TYR A 397 -18.09 -24.57 13.28
N ALA A 398 -17.68 -24.91 12.04
CA ALA A 398 -17.35 -26.27 11.65
C ALA A 398 -15.93 -26.73 12.00
N SER A 399 -14.94 -25.83 12.10
CA SER A 399 -13.53 -26.20 12.36
C SER A 399 -13.13 -26.17 13.84
N ILE A 400 -13.93 -25.50 14.68
CA ILE A 400 -13.64 -25.31 16.12
C ILE A 400 -14.04 -26.53 16.97
N ARG A 401 -14.71 -27.54 16.40
CA ARG A 401 -15.08 -28.79 17.12
C ARG A 401 -13.91 -29.68 17.56
N LYS A 402 -12.67 -29.40 17.15
CA LYS A 402 -11.49 -30.25 17.46
C LYS A 402 -10.62 -29.79 18.63
N ALA A 403 -10.88 -28.63 19.23
CA ALA A 403 -10.10 -28.16 20.38
C ALA A 403 -10.99 -28.14 21.64
N GLU A 404 -10.67 -28.95 22.65
CA GLU A 404 -11.31 -29.00 23.97
C GLU A 404 -11.02 -27.74 24.84
N ILE A 405 -10.95 -26.56 24.22
CA ILE A 405 -10.81 -25.27 24.90
C ILE A 405 -12.15 -24.54 24.75
N ILE A 406 -13.23 -25.10 25.29
CA ILE A 406 -14.61 -24.63 24.99
C ILE A 406 -15.31 -23.93 26.17
N SER A 407 -14.81 -23.97 27.41
CA SER A 407 -15.53 -23.30 28.52
C SER A 407 -15.36 -21.77 28.52
N SER A 408 -14.17 -21.25 28.19
CA SER A 408 -13.95 -19.79 28.14
C SER A 408 -14.46 -19.13 26.85
N TRP A 409 -14.67 -19.90 25.77
CA TRP A 409 -15.07 -19.38 24.47
C TRP A 409 -16.57 -19.09 24.36
N TYR A 410 -17.42 -19.93 24.96
CA TYR A 410 -18.88 -19.69 24.99
C TYR A 410 -19.24 -18.37 25.68
N ASN A 411 -18.51 -17.99 26.72
CA ASN A 411 -18.74 -16.71 27.43
C ASN A 411 -18.32 -15.47 26.62
N CYS A 412 -17.30 -15.56 25.77
CA CYS A 412 -16.89 -14.44 24.92
C CYS A 412 -17.80 -14.27 23.68
N ILE A 413 -18.28 -15.37 23.10
CA ILE A 413 -19.17 -15.34 21.92
C ILE A 413 -20.60 -14.92 22.29
N GLY A 414 -21.10 -15.35 23.46
CA GLY A 414 -22.41 -14.92 23.97
C GLY A 414 -22.54 -13.41 24.17
N ILE A 415 -21.43 -12.69 24.40
CA ILE A 415 -21.44 -11.23 24.60
C ILE A 415 -21.40 -10.47 23.27
N ALA A 416 -20.73 -11.02 22.24
CA ALA A 416 -20.61 -10.36 20.94
C ALA A 416 -21.90 -10.45 20.10
N SER A 417 -22.57 -11.61 20.08
CA SER A 417 -23.80 -11.81 19.28
C SER A 417 -25.05 -11.21 19.92
N TYR A 418 -25.17 -11.20 21.24
CA TYR A 418 -26.39 -10.75 21.92
C TYR A 418 -26.53 -9.22 21.97
N HIS A 419 -25.43 -8.47 21.95
CA HIS A 419 -25.46 -7.00 21.99
C HIS A 419 -25.45 -6.29 20.63
N HIS A 420 -25.25 -7.02 19.54
CA HIS A 420 -25.44 -6.46 18.19
C HIS A 420 -26.92 -6.28 17.83
N ALA A 421 -27.82 -7.04 18.45
CA ALA A 421 -29.26 -6.92 18.24
C ALA A 421 -29.94 -5.84 19.09
N ASN A 422 -29.33 -5.42 20.21
CA ASN A 422 -29.95 -4.51 21.18
C ASN A 422 -29.02 -3.35 21.59
N LYS A 423 -29.07 -2.25 20.83
CA LYS A 423 -28.76 -0.91 21.33
C LYS A 423 -29.80 0.08 20.81
N PRO A 424 -30.59 0.76 21.67
CA PRO A 424 -31.19 2.03 21.29
C PRO A 424 -30.09 3.10 21.23
N LEU A 425 -30.16 3.98 20.22
CA LEU A 425 -29.34 5.18 20.13
C LEU A 425 -29.62 6.08 21.34
N PRO A 426 -28.62 6.69 22.01
CA PRO A 426 -28.91 7.74 22.97
C PRO A 426 -29.47 8.95 22.21
N ALA A 427 -30.70 9.35 22.55
CA ALA A 427 -31.29 10.60 22.09
C ALA A 427 -30.49 11.76 22.66
N TYR A 428 -30.05 12.66 21.78
CA TYR A 428 -29.48 13.94 22.16
C TYR A 428 -30.63 14.83 22.63
N ASN A 429 -30.78 15.01 23.95
CA ASN A 429 -31.63 16.07 24.51
C ASN A 429 -30.79 17.35 24.60
N SER A 430 -31.12 18.30 23.74
CA SER A 430 -30.84 19.72 23.95
C SER A 430 -31.84 20.24 24.99
N ASP A 431 -31.38 20.61 26.18
CA ASP A 431 -31.76 21.86 26.86
C ASP A 431 -31.28 21.92 28.32
N GLU A 432 -31.01 23.16 28.76
CA GLU A 432 -30.83 23.66 30.14
C GLU A 432 -29.52 23.32 30.87
N SER A 433 -28.85 24.20 31.63
CA SER A 433 -28.85 25.65 31.83
C SER A 433 -27.63 25.91 32.74
N TYR A 434 -26.87 26.99 32.50
CA TYR A 434 -25.77 27.40 33.40
C TYR A 434 -26.30 28.29 34.53
N PRO A 435 -25.91 28.08 35.80
CA PRO A 435 -25.95 29.14 36.80
C PRO A 435 -24.63 29.95 36.82
N ARG A 436 -24.81 31.23 37.15
CA ARG A 436 -23.86 32.35 37.07
C ARG A 436 -22.62 32.23 37.93
#